data_AF-A0A8J5QZR1-F1
#
_entry.id   AF-A0A8J5QZR1-F1
#
_cell.length_a   1.000
_cell.length_b   1.000
_cell.length_c   1.000
_cell.angle_alpha   90.00
_cell.angle_beta   90.00
_cell.angle_gamma   90.00
#
_symmetry.space_group_name_H-M   'P 1'
#
loop_
_entity.id
_entity.type
_entity.pdbx_description
1 polymer ?
#
loop_
_entity_poly.entity_id
_entity_poly.type
_entity_poly.pdbx_seq_one_letter_code
_entity_poly.pdbx_strand_id
1 'polypeptide(L)'
;MADINSAESFTKFLRSKNSSLQEIINTCQSAIDGNIDIYLPNTSIFIFNLLIDRLNDTKAPFGNWKYDPQVWQLLIKVYQSTPKSQCNKLIQKIKLIEITIDIFKSKADSQLFKSLFDVIKMVTTESFIDIDEPLANSLLFAYLSNELVLSSTMNLQWNELINDIYQIGIHKSILGISKKSYSKFFQESPIILKYLTFTTSPSSSIFQSILITRLFDQEFTTNFISNLETLLKNQSKTITTDSIQLLFKLIVDNYANTDMTICEQSYTILITKFPNLAEDLLSILANTRKTLTHEFALGIFEKETTDDSKINWKMIKYLFELDTKLAVESADFVTTSTKSHKEKEGIIDVIGSLVNAYIRNRDLVDFFTNVWPKAIPISSIWNHEKVISVIADSIKGITVRQLSMILEHVDKIEINNVKYPIYSAITKGLLMSSDNIIDNVKAIILSKTDFFNQEKTEELWEIRYYLLCLYRHSYEFNSSLLTQSTKSKPKNKYYYFLTFRLLELNIIPSVPEDVQSEFISTILLPADDFLKVFQRWIPVITNHFSSGSIQSIIPKIADHVSELDHYFYEHTQLTSALIQHIAEHIEEEWKALEYVPITT
;
A
#
# COMPACT_ATOMS: atom_id res chain seq x y z
N MET A 1 -64.84 -12.59 11.93
CA MET A 1 -64.30 -13.85 11.37
C MET A 1 -65.35 -14.42 10.45
N ALA A 2 -65.01 -14.76 9.21
CA ALA A 2 -65.94 -15.50 8.36
C ALA A 2 -66.17 -16.88 8.98
N ASP A 3 -67.41 -17.37 9.04
CA ASP A 3 -67.70 -18.74 9.48
C ASP A 3 -67.13 -19.72 8.43
N ILE A 4 -65.93 -20.23 8.70
CA ILE A 4 -65.28 -21.22 7.86
C ILE A 4 -65.72 -22.61 8.32
N ASN A 5 -66.96 -22.98 7.98
CA ASN A 5 -67.58 -24.23 8.47
C ASN A 5 -67.58 -25.36 7.43
N SER A 6 -66.95 -25.15 6.27
CA SER A 6 -66.87 -26.14 5.19
C SER A 6 -65.62 -25.96 4.30
N ALA A 7 -65.18 -27.02 3.63
CA ALA A 7 -64.07 -26.98 2.67
C ALA A 7 -64.31 -25.97 1.53
N GLU A 8 -65.56 -25.81 1.08
CA GLU A 8 -65.94 -24.81 0.08
C GLU A 8 -65.77 -23.38 0.63
N SER A 9 -66.27 -23.11 1.83
CA SER A 9 -66.12 -21.80 2.48
C SER A 9 -64.64 -21.44 2.73
N PHE A 10 -63.81 -22.42 3.09
CA PHE A 10 -62.37 -22.27 3.28
C PHE A 10 -61.65 -21.90 1.99
N THR A 11 -61.85 -22.69 0.92
CA THR A 11 -61.19 -22.43 -0.36
C THR A 11 -61.65 -21.13 -1.00
N LYS A 12 -62.93 -20.75 -0.84
CA LYS A 12 -63.48 -19.46 -1.28
C LYS A 12 -62.88 -18.28 -0.50
N PHE A 13 -62.73 -18.43 0.81
CA PHE A 13 -62.10 -17.41 1.66
C PHE A 13 -60.65 -17.15 1.24
N LEU A 14 -59.84 -18.19 1.07
CA LEU A 14 -58.43 -18.07 0.69
C LEU A 14 -58.21 -17.50 -0.73
N ARG A 15 -59.23 -17.62 -1.61
CA ARG A 15 -59.20 -17.05 -2.96
C ARG A 15 -59.79 -15.64 -3.05
N SER A 16 -60.41 -15.16 -1.98
CA SER A 16 -61.08 -13.85 -1.92
C SER A 16 -60.12 -12.70 -2.16
N LYS A 17 -60.61 -11.66 -2.84
CA LYS A 17 -59.90 -10.37 -3.00
C LYS A 17 -60.15 -9.41 -1.82
N ASN A 18 -61.15 -9.71 -0.99
CA ASN A 18 -61.61 -8.82 0.07
C ASN A 18 -61.06 -9.19 1.45
N SER A 19 -60.42 -10.35 1.58
CA SER A 19 -59.80 -10.80 2.83
C SER A 19 -58.41 -10.19 2.96
N SER A 20 -58.00 -9.81 4.18
CA SER A 20 -56.66 -9.28 4.41
C SER A 20 -55.60 -10.40 4.32
N LEU A 21 -54.37 -10.03 3.94
CA LEU A 21 -53.26 -10.98 3.85
C LEU A 21 -53.01 -11.69 5.20
N GLN A 22 -53.05 -10.95 6.30
CA GLN A 22 -52.83 -11.51 7.64
C GLN A 22 -53.89 -12.55 8.02
N GLU A 23 -55.17 -12.27 7.74
CA GLU A 23 -56.24 -13.24 8.01
C GLU A 23 -56.07 -14.51 7.18
N ILE A 24 -55.65 -14.37 5.91
CA ILE A 24 -55.35 -15.50 5.02
C ILE A 24 -54.19 -16.33 5.58
N ILE A 25 -53.08 -15.69 5.99
CA ILE A 25 -51.91 -16.37 6.55
C ILE A 25 -52.27 -17.13 7.83
N ASN A 26 -52.95 -16.47 8.77
CA ASN A 26 -53.37 -17.07 10.04
C ASN A 26 -54.30 -18.28 9.81
N THR A 27 -55.21 -18.16 8.84
CA THR A 27 -56.13 -19.25 8.45
C THR A 27 -55.37 -20.42 7.84
N CYS A 28 -54.41 -20.17 6.95
CA CYS A 28 -53.55 -21.22 6.39
C CYS A 28 -52.71 -21.92 7.45
N GLN A 29 -52.10 -21.17 8.38
CA GLN A 29 -51.32 -21.76 9.47
C GLN A 29 -52.18 -22.64 10.37
N SER A 30 -53.35 -22.16 10.77
CA SER A 30 -54.30 -22.91 11.60
C SER A 30 -54.79 -24.18 10.90
N ALA A 31 -54.99 -24.14 9.57
CA ALA A 31 -55.36 -25.32 8.79
C ALA A 31 -54.25 -26.38 8.74
N ILE A 32 -52.99 -25.95 8.59
CA ILE A 32 -51.83 -26.85 8.57
C ILE A 32 -51.62 -27.50 9.94
N ASP A 33 -51.83 -26.74 11.01
CA ASP A 33 -51.67 -27.22 12.39
C ASP A 33 -52.84 -28.12 12.85
N GLY A 34 -53.87 -28.31 12.03
CA GLY A 34 -55.06 -29.10 12.39
C GLY A 34 -56.00 -28.39 13.37
N ASN A 35 -55.86 -27.08 13.55
CA ASN A 35 -56.67 -26.26 14.46
C ASN A 35 -58.00 -25.80 13.85
N ILE A 36 -58.27 -26.17 12.59
CA ILE A 36 -59.52 -25.87 11.89
C ILE A 36 -60.27 -27.19 11.68
N ASP A 37 -61.48 -27.28 12.21
CA ASP A 37 -62.36 -28.44 12.11
C ASP A 37 -63.04 -28.51 10.71
N ILE A 38 -62.23 -28.71 9.67
CA ILE A 38 -62.66 -28.85 8.29
C ILE A 38 -61.93 -30.01 7.64
N TYR A 39 -62.69 -30.95 7.07
CA TYR A 39 -62.12 -32.02 6.26
C TYR A 39 -61.82 -31.52 4.84
N LEU A 40 -60.57 -31.13 4.57
CA LEU A 40 -60.04 -30.87 3.23
C LEU A 40 -58.89 -31.85 2.92
N PRO A 41 -59.12 -32.88 2.08
CA PRO A 41 -58.06 -33.78 1.66
C PRO A 41 -56.92 -32.98 1.02
N ASN A 42 -55.66 -33.33 1.33
CA ASN A 42 -54.48 -32.66 0.77
C ASN A 42 -54.41 -31.15 1.06
N THR A 43 -54.81 -30.72 2.27
CA THR A 43 -54.81 -29.30 2.69
C THR A 43 -53.47 -28.61 2.44
N SER A 44 -52.34 -29.25 2.78
CA SER A 44 -51.00 -28.68 2.55
C SER A 44 -50.71 -28.42 1.07
N ILE A 45 -51.09 -29.34 0.18
CA ILE A 45 -50.94 -29.21 -1.28
C ILE A 45 -51.82 -28.09 -1.84
N PHE A 46 -53.06 -27.94 -1.33
CA PHE A 46 -53.93 -26.84 -1.74
C PHE A 46 -53.30 -25.48 -1.39
N ILE A 47 -52.84 -25.32 -0.14
CA ILE A 47 -52.21 -24.09 0.33
C ILE A 47 -50.91 -23.84 -0.44
N PHE A 48 -50.13 -24.87 -0.76
CA PHE A 48 -48.92 -24.72 -1.57
C PHE A 48 -49.23 -24.15 -2.96
N ASN A 49 -50.22 -24.72 -3.67
CA ASN A 49 -50.63 -24.19 -4.98
C ASN A 49 -51.13 -22.75 -4.88
N LEU A 50 -51.88 -22.41 -3.82
CA LEU A 50 -52.29 -21.02 -3.57
C LEU A 50 -51.09 -20.09 -3.43
N LEU A 51 -50.09 -20.46 -2.62
CA LEU A 51 -48.88 -19.65 -2.45
C LEU A 51 -48.12 -19.48 -3.76
N ILE A 52 -47.98 -20.54 -4.55
CA ILE A 52 -47.34 -20.50 -5.87
C ILE A 52 -48.07 -19.49 -6.78
N ASP A 53 -49.39 -19.60 -6.88
CA ASP A 53 -50.21 -18.72 -7.72
C ASP A 53 -50.07 -17.26 -7.29
N ARG A 54 -50.05 -17.00 -5.98
CA ARG A 54 -50.01 -15.64 -5.41
C ARG A 54 -48.63 -15.01 -5.48
N LEU A 55 -47.56 -15.77 -5.24
CA LEU A 55 -46.18 -15.30 -5.35
C LEU A 55 -45.81 -14.97 -6.80
N ASN A 56 -46.37 -15.70 -7.76
CA ASN A 56 -46.19 -15.44 -9.19
C ASN A 56 -47.06 -14.28 -9.72
N ASP A 57 -48.06 -13.83 -8.96
CA ASP A 57 -48.94 -12.74 -9.39
C ASP A 57 -48.22 -11.39 -9.28
N THR A 58 -48.34 -10.57 -10.32
CA THR A 58 -47.77 -9.21 -10.36
C THR A 58 -48.85 -8.13 -10.32
N LYS A 59 -50.13 -8.51 -10.35
CA LYS A 59 -51.27 -7.60 -10.41
C LYS A 59 -51.92 -7.40 -9.05
N ALA A 60 -52.52 -6.23 -8.85
CA ALA A 60 -53.34 -5.98 -7.68
C ALA A 60 -54.59 -6.91 -7.67
N PRO A 61 -55.02 -7.40 -6.49
CA PRO A 61 -54.52 -7.07 -5.15
C PRO A 61 -53.38 -7.97 -4.64
N PHE A 62 -52.98 -8.99 -5.38
CA PHE A 62 -52.11 -10.07 -4.88
C PHE A 62 -50.61 -9.83 -5.08
N GLY A 63 -50.22 -8.90 -5.95
CA GLY A 63 -48.81 -8.61 -6.26
C GLY A 63 -47.95 -8.19 -5.07
N ASN A 64 -48.54 -7.85 -3.93
CA ASN A 64 -47.82 -7.45 -2.72
C ASN A 64 -47.45 -8.63 -1.80
N TRP A 65 -47.94 -9.85 -2.05
CA TRP A 65 -47.72 -10.99 -1.16
C TRP A 65 -46.24 -11.33 -0.97
N LYS A 66 -45.44 -11.22 -2.04
CA LYS A 66 -43.99 -11.47 -2.02
C LYS A 66 -43.20 -10.52 -1.14
N TYR A 67 -43.78 -9.39 -0.72
CA TYR A 67 -43.12 -8.43 0.17
C TYR A 67 -43.41 -8.66 1.66
N ASP A 68 -44.25 -9.63 2.00
CA ASP A 68 -44.55 -9.97 3.40
C ASP A 68 -43.69 -11.16 3.86
N PRO A 69 -42.85 -11.00 4.91
CA PRO A 69 -41.99 -12.08 5.41
C PRO A 69 -42.78 -13.33 5.84
N GLN A 70 -43.99 -13.17 6.36
CA GLN A 70 -44.80 -14.29 6.85
C GLN A 70 -45.29 -15.20 5.73
N VAL A 71 -45.42 -14.68 4.50
CA VAL A 71 -45.75 -15.49 3.32
C VAL A 71 -44.63 -16.49 3.02
N TRP A 72 -43.38 -16.06 3.12
CA TRP A 72 -42.21 -16.92 2.92
C TRP A 72 -42.05 -17.95 4.04
N GLN A 73 -42.30 -17.56 5.29
CA GLN A 73 -42.31 -18.49 6.44
C GLN A 73 -43.42 -19.53 6.31
N LEU A 74 -44.61 -19.12 5.87
CA LEU A 74 -45.71 -20.03 5.58
C LEU A 74 -45.34 -21.01 4.45
N LEU A 75 -44.63 -20.56 3.42
CA LEU A 75 -44.15 -21.41 2.35
C LEU A 75 -43.21 -22.52 2.87
N ILE A 76 -42.28 -22.20 3.76
CA ILE A 76 -41.39 -23.20 4.41
C ILE A 76 -42.24 -24.22 5.18
N LYS A 77 -43.17 -23.75 6.01
CA LYS A 77 -44.04 -24.61 6.82
C LYS A 77 -44.88 -25.56 5.96
N VAL A 78 -45.46 -25.05 4.88
CA VAL A 78 -46.23 -25.84 3.91
C VAL A 78 -45.35 -26.85 3.20
N TYR A 79 -44.13 -26.47 2.80
CA TYR A 79 -43.17 -27.35 2.16
C TYR A 79 -42.81 -28.55 3.04
N GLN A 80 -42.51 -28.29 4.32
CA GLN A 80 -42.19 -29.32 5.32
C GLN A 80 -43.38 -30.24 5.63
N SER A 81 -44.61 -29.72 5.53
CA SER A 81 -45.85 -30.46 5.78
C SER A 81 -46.39 -31.20 4.56
N THR A 82 -45.70 -31.13 3.41
CA THR A 82 -46.12 -31.75 2.15
C THR A 82 -45.16 -32.91 1.80
N PRO A 83 -45.65 -34.04 1.24
CA PRO A 83 -44.77 -35.14 0.84
C PRO A 83 -43.73 -34.71 -0.22
N LYS A 84 -42.44 -35.04 0.00
CA LYS A 84 -41.31 -34.61 -0.85
C LYS A 84 -41.50 -34.86 -2.35
N SER A 85 -42.11 -35.98 -2.72
CA SER A 85 -42.38 -36.35 -4.12
C SER A 85 -43.30 -35.36 -4.85
N GLN A 86 -44.14 -34.62 -4.11
CA GLN A 86 -45.02 -33.58 -4.65
C GLN A 86 -44.40 -32.19 -4.50
N CYS A 87 -43.70 -31.91 -3.39
CA CYS A 87 -43.05 -30.62 -3.15
C CYS A 87 -42.15 -30.19 -4.29
N ASN A 88 -41.28 -31.08 -4.78
CA ASN A 88 -40.29 -30.72 -5.81
C ASN A 88 -40.93 -30.34 -7.15
N LYS A 89 -42.06 -30.97 -7.51
CA LYS A 89 -42.82 -30.60 -8.72
C LYS A 89 -43.56 -29.28 -8.57
N LEU A 90 -44.02 -28.97 -7.35
CA LEU A 90 -44.78 -27.76 -7.06
C LEU A 90 -43.87 -26.54 -6.95
N ILE A 91 -42.77 -26.65 -6.21
CA ILE A 91 -41.84 -25.53 -5.98
C ILE A 91 -41.21 -25.02 -7.28
N GLN A 92 -40.97 -25.91 -8.26
CA GLN A 92 -40.46 -25.55 -9.59
C GLN A 92 -41.39 -24.63 -10.39
N LYS A 93 -42.66 -24.51 -10.01
CA LYS A 93 -43.61 -23.58 -10.65
C LYS A 93 -43.47 -22.15 -10.15
N ILE A 94 -42.74 -21.92 -9.04
CA ILE A 94 -42.47 -20.57 -8.54
C ILE A 94 -41.37 -19.95 -9.39
N LYS A 95 -41.58 -18.72 -9.84
CA LYS A 95 -40.56 -17.86 -10.48
C LYS A 95 -39.60 -17.28 -9.44
N LEU A 96 -38.95 -18.16 -8.68
CA LEU A 96 -38.26 -17.82 -7.44
C LEU A 96 -37.18 -16.77 -7.67
N ILE A 97 -36.39 -16.91 -8.75
CA ILE A 97 -35.28 -16.01 -9.05
C ILE A 97 -35.80 -14.65 -9.51
N GLU A 98 -36.82 -14.59 -10.37
CA GLU A 98 -37.40 -13.31 -10.80
C GLU A 98 -38.05 -12.57 -9.63
N ILE A 99 -38.73 -13.28 -8.74
CA ILE A 99 -39.31 -12.71 -7.52
C ILE A 99 -38.20 -12.19 -6.59
N THR A 100 -37.12 -12.95 -6.44
CA THR A 100 -35.95 -12.55 -5.62
C THR A 100 -35.31 -11.27 -6.14
N ILE A 101 -35.11 -11.16 -7.46
CA ILE A 101 -34.60 -9.95 -8.11
C ILE A 101 -35.51 -8.75 -7.84
N ASP A 102 -36.83 -8.94 -7.92
CA ASP A 102 -37.79 -7.87 -7.66
C ASP A 102 -37.76 -7.40 -6.20
N ILE A 103 -37.65 -8.34 -5.26
CA ILE A 103 -37.48 -8.02 -3.83
C ILE A 103 -36.19 -7.26 -3.59
N PHE A 104 -35.05 -7.67 -4.17
CA PHE A 104 -33.77 -6.97 -4.02
C PHE A 104 -33.78 -5.55 -4.59
N LYS A 105 -34.61 -5.28 -5.61
CA LYS A 105 -34.80 -3.94 -6.17
C LYS A 105 -35.76 -3.07 -5.36
N SER A 106 -36.49 -3.66 -4.42
CA SER A 106 -37.45 -2.96 -3.56
C SER A 106 -36.79 -2.46 -2.26
N LYS A 107 -37.52 -1.61 -1.51
CA LYS A 107 -37.13 -1.19 -0.15
C LYS A 107 -37.51 -2.25 0.90
N ALA A 108 -37.05 -3.48 0.67
CA ALA A 108 -37.25 -4.60 1.59
C ALA A 108 -36.50 -4.36 2.91
N ASP A 109 -37.00 -4.95 4.00
CA ASP A 109 -36.33 -4.98 5.29
C ASP A 109 -35.51 -6.26 5.50
N SER A 110 -34.75 -6.32 6.59
CA SER A 110 -33.90 -7.46 6.93
C SER A 110 -34.69 -8.74 7.23
N GLN A 111 -35.93 -8.63 7.69
CA GLN A 111 -36.78 -9.76 8.03
C GLN A 111 -37.32 -10.46 6.77
N LEU A 112 -37.70 -9.68 5.75
CA LEU A 112 -38.07 -10.19 4.44
C LEU A 112 -36.89 -10.92 3.79
N PHE A 113 -35.69 -10.31 3.83
CA PHE A 113 -34.48 -10.92 3.31
C PHE A 113 -34.19 -12.26 3.99
N LYS A 114 -34.21 -12.30 5.33
CA LYS A 114 -33.97 -13.54 6.07
C LYS A 114 -34.94 -14.65 5.65
N SER A 115 -36.24 -14.33 5.60
CA SER A 115 -37.28 -15.32 5.26
C SER A 115 -37.16 -15.80 3.80
N LEU A 116 -36.80 -14.90 2.89
CA LEU A 116 -36.52 -15.24 1.49
C LEU A 116 -35.28 -16.13 1.35
N PHE A 117 -34.18 -15.79 2.02
CA PHE A 117 -32.94 -16.58 2.00
C PHE A 117 -33.13 -17.97 2.61
N ASP A 118 -33.95 -18.11 3.66
CA ASP A 118 -34.30 -19.41 4.23
C ASP A 118 -35.04 -20.30 3.20
N VAL A 119 -35.94 -19.71 2.40
CA VAL A 119 -36.61 -20.41 1.29
C VAL A 119 -35.62 -20.77 0.19
N ILE A 120 -34.77 -19.84 -0.25
CA ILE A 120 -33.78 -20.10 -1.29
C ILE A 120 -32.83 -21.23 -0.85
N LYS A 121 -32.39 -21.24 0.41
CA LYS A 121 -31.54 -22.29 0.98
C LYS A 121 -32.25 -23.65 0.99
N MET A 122 -33.52 -23.68 1.37
CA MET A 122 -34.34 -24.89 1.30
C MET A 122 -34.46 -25.40 -0.15
N VAL A 123 -34.72 -24.51 -1.11
CA VAL A 123 -34.90 -24.90 -2.52
C VAL A 123 -33.59 -25.38 -3.16
N THR A 124 -32.46 -24.73 -2.88
CA THR A 124 -31.14 -25.13 -3.38
C THR A 124 -30.66 -26.46 -2.80
N THR A 125 -31.06 -26.81 -1.58
CA THR A 125 -30.66 -28.07 -0.92
C THR A 125 -31.57 -29.25 -1.24
N GLU A 126 -32.88 -29.03 -1.42
CA GLU A 126 -33.87 -30.11 -1.58
C GLU A 126 -34.49 -30.21 -2.99
N SER A 127 -34.24 -29.24 -3.87
CA SER A 127 -34.81 -29.16 -5.22
C SER A 127 -33.79 -28.66 -6.25
N PHE A 128 -34.24 -28.48 -7.49
CA PHE A 128 -33.46 -27.94 -8.60
C PHE A 128 -33.90 -26.51 -8.93
N ILE A 129 -32.93 -25.62 -9.15
CA ILE A 129 -33.15 -24.26 -9.65
C ILE A 129 -32.78 -24.23 -11.14
N ASP A 130 -33.75 -23.83 -11.97
CA ASP A 130 -33.49 -23.53 -13.37
C ASP A 130 -33.22 -22.04 -13.56
N ILE A 131 -32.03 -21.70 -14.03
CA ILE A 131 -31.56 -20.33 -14.19
C ILE A 131 -30.56 -20.27 -15.35
N ASP A 132 -30.69 -19.25 -16.18
CA ASP A 132 -29.77 -18.95 -17.29
C ASP A 132 -28.78 -17.85 -16.89
N GLU A 133 -27.73 -17.67 -17.70
CA GLU A 133 -26.70 -16.66 -17.45
C GLU A 133 -27.26 -15.21 -17.33
N PRO A 134 -28.16 -14.73 -18.21
CA PRO A 134 -28.75 -13.40 -18.08
C PRO A 134 -29.48 -13.16 -16.76
N LEU A 135 -30.23 -14.15 -16.29
CA LEU A 135 -30.96 -14.06 -15.04
C LEU A 135 -30.03 -14.18 -13.82
N ALA A 136 -29.00 -15.02 -13.90
CA ALA A 136 -27.95 -15.12 -12.88
C ALA A 136 -27.20 -13.79 -12.69
N ASN A 137 -26.81 -13.14 -13.80
CA ASN A 137 -26.22 -11.79 -13.75
C ASN A 137 -27.19 -10.78 -13.11
N SER A 138 -28.46 -10.81 -13.52
CA SER A 138 -29.48 -9.89 -12.98
C SER A 138 -29.71 -10.07 -11.48
N LEU A 139 -29.65 -11.32 -10.98
CA LEU A 139 -29.70 -11.65 -9.56
C LEU A 139 -28.51 -11.08 -8.80
N LEU A 140 -27.29 -11.35 -9.28
CA LEU A 140 -26.06 -10.87 -8.67
C LEU A 140 -26.05 -9.34 -8.54
N PHE A 141 -26.34 -8.63 -9.62
CA PHE A 141 -26.32 -7.16 -9.61
C PHE A 141 -27.45 -6.56 -8.78
N ALA A 142 -28.65 -7.15 -8.77
CA ALA A 142 -29.74 -6.70 -7.91
C ALA A 142 -29.40 -6.85 -6.43
N TYR A 143 -28.79 -7.97 -6.06
CA TYR A 143 -28.32 -8.23 -4.69
C TYR A 143 -27.27 -7.19 -4.26
N LEU A 144 -26.20 -7.04 -5.03
CA LEU A 144 -25.09 -6.14 -4.67
C LEU A 144 -25.45 -4.65 -4.70
N SER A 145 -26.52 -4.28 -5.42
CA SER A 145 -27.03 -2.89 -5.46
C SER A 145 -27.89 -2.52 -4.25
N ASN A 146 -28.30 -3.48 -3.43
CA ASN A 146 -29.25 -3.23 -2.34
C ASN A 146 -28.58 -2.54 -1.14
N GLU A 147 -29.24 -1.55 -0.54
CA GLU A 147 -28.69 -0.77 0.58
C GLU A 147 -28.48 -1.58 1.87
N LEU A 148 -29.31 -2.60 2.13
CA LEU A 148 -29.11 -3.51 3.27
C LEU A 148 -27.84 -4.34 3.11
N VAL A 149 -27.50 -4.67 1.85
CA VAL A 149 -26.29 -5.40 1.48
C VAL A 149 -25.04 -4.56 1.70
N LEU A 150 -25.16 -3.24 1.53
CA LEU A 150 -24.07 -2.30 1.77
C LEU A 150 -23.92 -1.90 3.25
N SER A 151 -25.01 -1.84 4.02
CA SER A 151 -25.03 -1.24 5.38
C SER A 151 -24.83 -2.22 6.54
N SER A 152 -24.95 -3.52 6.33
CA SER A 152 -24.87 -4.51 7.41
C SER A 152 -23.52 -5.24 7.44
N THR A 153 -23.06 -5.65 8.64
CA THR A 153 -22.10 -6.75 8.79
C THR A 153 -22.77 -8.01 8.23
N MET A 154 -22.62 -8.19 6.92
CA MET A 154 -23.39 -9.15 6.13
C MET A 154 -23.27 -10.58 6.66
N ASN A 155 -24.38 -11.31 6.57
CA ASN A 155 -24.39 -12.75 6.81
C ASN A 155 -23.66 -13.44 5.67
N LEU A 156 -22.46 -13.96 5.94
CA LEU A 156 -21.60 -14.70 5.00
C LEU A 156 -22.38 -15.75 4.18
N GLN A 157 -23.38 -16.39 4.81
CA GLN A 157 -24.22 -17.41 4.20
C GLN A 157 -25.06 -16.89 3.02
N TRP A 158 -25.47 -15.62 3.03
CA TRP A 158 -26.23 -15.03 1.92
C TRP A 158 -25.35 -14.82 0.70
N ASN A 159 -24.11 -14.37 0.91
CA ASN A 159 -23.15 -14.18 -0.18
C ASN A 159 -22.78 -15.51 -0.84
N GLU A 160 -22.54 -16.55 -0.04
CA GLU A 160 -22.28 -17.91 -0.53
C GLU A 160 -23.47 -18.43 -1.36
N LEU A 161 -24.69 -18.29 -0.86
CA LEU A 161 -25.89 -18.75 -1.56
C LEU A 161 -26.13 -18.02 -2.90
N ILE A 162 -25.90 -16.70 -2.94
CA ILE A 162 -25.98 -15.93 -4.19
C ILE A 162 -24.92 -16.40 -5.18
N ASN A 163 -23.69 -16.65 -4.72
CA ASN A 163 -22.64 -17.22 -5.56
C ASN A 163 -23.03 -18.61 -6.08
N ASP A 164 -23.54 -19.50 -5.24
CA ASP A 164 -23.93 -20.85 -5.67
C ASP A 164 -24.97 -20.80 -6.79
N ILE A 165 -26.00 -19.95 -6.65
CA ILE A 165 -27.04 -19.77 -7.67
C ILE A 165 -26.46 -19.14 -8.94
N TYR A 166 -25.57 -18.16 -8.79
CA TYR A 166 -24.87 -17.55 -9.89
C TYR A 166 -24.08 -18.61 -10.69
N GLN A 167 -23.30 -19.45 -10.01
CA GLN A 167 -22.53 -20.51 -10.62
C GLN A 167 -23.40 -21.51 -11.38
N ILE A 168 -24.59 -21.87 -10.86
CA ILE A 168 -25.53 -22.76 -11.58
C ILE A 168 -25.90 -22.17 -12.95
N GLY A 169 -26.17 -20.86 -13.02
CA GLY A 169 -26.53 -20.19 -14.27
C GLY A 169 -25.39 -20.11 -15.28
N ILE A 170 -24.15 -19.95 -14.79
CA ILE A 170 -22.95 -19.92 -15.64
C ILE A 170 -22.58 -21.31 -16.15
N HIS A 171 -22.59 -22.34 -15.31
CA HIS A 171 -22.17 -23.69 -15.71
C HIS A 171 -23.11 -24.34 -16.74
N LYS A 172 -24.36 -23.86 -16.84
CA LYS A 172 -25.31 -24.31 -17.87
C LYS A 172 -24.99 -23.81 -19.28
N SER A 173 -24.20 -22.75 -19.45
CA SER A 173 -23.84 -22.26 -20.78
C SER A 173 -22.72 -23.11 -21.40
N ILE A 174 -23.11 -24.23 -22.03
CA ILE A 174 -22.21 -25.19 -22.72
C ILE A 174 -21.33 -24.50 -23.79
N LEU A 175 -21.75 -23.35 -24.32
CA LEU A 175 -21.11 -22.65 -25.44
C LEU A 175 -20.12 -21.55 -25.02
N GLY A 176 -19.73 -21.48 -23.74
CA GLY A 176 -18.90 -20.39 -23.24
C GLY A 176 -19.63 -19.05 -23.19
N ILE A 177 -18.90 -17.99 -22.86
CA ILE A 177 -19.46 -16.65 -22.69
C ILE A 177 -19.61 -16.01 -24.07
N SER A 178 -20.77 -15.42 -24.39
CA SER A 178 -20.89 -14.66 -25.65
C SER A 178 -20.32 -13.25 -25.51
N LYS A 179 -19.81 -12.67 -26.62
CA LYS A 179 -19.36 -11.26 -26.66
C LYS A 179 -20.42 -10.28 -26.13
N LYS A 180 -21.70 -10.53 -26.43
CA LYS A 180 -22.82 -9.71 -25.94
C LYS A 180 -22.99 -9.82 -24.42
N SER A 181 -22.86 -11.03 -23.88
CA SER A 181 -22.92 -11.26 -22.42
C SER A 181 -21.73 -10.63 -21.71
N TYR A 182 -20.52 -10.81 -22.25
CA TYR A 182 -19.31 -10.17 -21.76
C TYR A 182 -19.47 -8.65 -21.70
N SER A 183 -19.86 -8.01 -22.81
CA SER A 183 -20.09 -6.56 -22.85
C SER A 183 -21.14 -6.11 -21.84
N LYS A 184 -22.27 -6.83 -21.71
CA LYS A 184 -23.31 -6.47 -20.73
C LYS A 184 -22.78 -6.56 -19.30
N PHE A 185 -22.10 -7.64 -18.95
CA PHE A 185 -21.48 -7.83 -17.64
C PHE A 185 -20.47 -6.71 -17.34
N PHE A 186 -19.62 -6.37 -18.33
CA PHE A 186 -18.64 -5.29 -18.20
C PHE A 186 -19.31 -3.96 -17.86
N GLN A 187 -20.43 -3.63 -18.51
CA GLN A 187 -21.19 -2.41 -18.24
C GLN A 187 -21.84 -2.39 -16.84
N GLU A 188 -22.17 -3.55 -16.26
CA GLU A 188 -22.78 -3.66 -14.93
C GLU A 188 -21.73 -3.85 -13.81
N SER A 189 -20.45 -4.08 -14.17
CA SER A 189 -19.33 -4.30 -13.25
C SER A 189 -19.09 -3.21 -12.19
N PRO A 190 -19.45 -1.91 -12.40
CA PRO A 190 -19.32 -0.92 -11.33
C PRO A 190 -20.11 -1.23 -10.06
N ILE A 191 -21.18 -2.01 -10.16
CA ILE A 191 -21.96 -2.44 -8.99
C ILE A 191 -21.09 -3.32 -8.08
N ILE A 192 -20.34 -4.25 -8.68
CA ILE A 192 -19.41 -5.11 -7.93
C ILE A 192 -18.25 -4.29 -7.39
N LEU A 193 -17.66 -3.40 -8.20
CA LEU A 193 -16.57 -2.53 -7.75
C LEU A 193 -16.98 -1.66 -6.56
N LYS A 194 -18.16 -1.04 -6.62
CA LYS A 194 -18.71 -0.23 -5.52
C LYS A 194 -18.90 -1.06 -4.25
N TYR A 195 -19.40 -2.28 -4.39
CA TYR A 195 -19.49 -3.22 -3.27
C TYR A 195 -18.10 -3.46 -2.67
N LEU A 196 -17.13 -3.90 -3.48
CA LEU A 196 -15.78 -4.22 -3.02
C LEU A 196 -15.04 -3.05 -2.35
N THR A 197 -15.32 -1.81 -2.75
CA THR A 197 -14.73 -0.62 -2.11
C THR A 197 -15.43 -0.21 -0.82
N PHE A 198 -16.71 -0.54 -0.65
CA PHE A 198 -17.50 -0.13 0.52
C PHE A 198 -17.42 -1.12 1.68
N THR A 199 -17.20 -2.41 1.40
CA THR A 199 -17.21 -3.48 2.42
C THR A 199 -15.85 -4.14 2.62
N THR A 200 -15.48 -4.33 3.89
CA THR A 200 -14.33 -5.13 4.34
C THR A 200 -14.69 -6.60 4.63
N SER A 201 -15.84 -7.07 4.14
CA SER A 201 -16.36 -8.42 4.39
C SER A 201 -15.38 -9.51 3.93
N PRO A 202 -15.25 -10.62 4.69
CA PRO A 202 -14.53 -11.82 4.24
C PRO A 202 -15.03 -12.36 2.88
N SER A 203 -16.31 -12.14 2.57
CA SER A 203 -16.94 -12.55 1.31
C SER A 203 -16.56 -11.69 0.11
N SER A 204 -15.84 -10.57 0.28
CA SER A 204 -15.38 -9.74 -0.83
C SER A 204 -14.52 -10.53 -1.83
N SER A 205 -13.80 -11.55 -1.35
CA SER A 205 -13.03 -12.48 -2.19
C SER A 205 -13.88 -13.22 -3.24
N ILE A 206 -15.11 -13.62 -2.90
CA ILE A 206 -16.05 -14.32 -3.80
C ILE A 206 -16.38 -13.43 -4.99
N PHE A 207 -16.83 -12.20 -4.73
CA PHE A 207 -17.26 -11.28 -5.77
C PHE A 207 -16.09 -10.71 -6.55
N GLN A 208 -14.93 -10.52 -5.92
CA GLN A 208 -13.68 -10.18 -6.62
C GLN A 208 -13.28 -11.30 -7.59
N SER A 209 -13.41 -12.57 -7.19
CA SER A 209 -13.14 -13.70 -8.09
C SER A 209 -14.09 -13.70 -9.29
N ILE A 210 -15.40 -13.51 -9.07
CA ILE A 210 -16.38 -13.40 -10.18
C ILE A 210 -15.99 -12.26 -11.13
N LEU A 211 -15.66 -11.09 -10.57
CA LEU A 211 -15.25 -9.92 -11.34
C LEU A 211 -14.01 -10.22 -12.19
N ILE A 212 -12.99 -10.84 -11.60
CA ILE A 212 -11.74 -11.16 -12.29
C ILE A 212 -11.99 -12.15 -13.43
N THR A 213 -12.64 -13.28 -13.13
CA THR A 213 -12.93 -14.32 -14.12
C THR A 213 -13.73 -13.79 -15.31
N ARG A 214 -14.63 -12.82 -15.07
CA ARG A 214 -15.51 -12.29 -16.11
C ARG A 214 -14.94 -11.10 -16.88
N LEU A 215 -14.17 -10.21 -16.23
CA LEU A 215 -13.58 -9.04 -16.90
C LEU A 215 -12.29 -9.38 -17.64
N PHE A 216 -11.51 -10.34 -17.15
CA PHE A 216 -10.19 -10.69 -17.68
C PHE A 216 -10.18 -12.06 -18.36
N ASP A 217 -11.32 -12.44 -18.94
CA ASP A 217 -11.41 -13.64 -19.77
C ASP A 217 -10.53 -13.48 -21.02
N GLN A 218 -9.64 -14.46 -21.23
CA GLN A 218 -8.64 -14.43 -22.28
C GLN A 218 -9.26 -14.33 -23.68
N GLU A 219 -10.44 -14.93 -23.91
CA GLU A 219 -11.14 -14.89 -25.19
C GLU A 219 -11.56 -13.47 -25.59
N PHE A 220 -11.78 -12.59 -24.59
CA PHE A 220 -12.29 -11.23 -24.78
C PHE A 220 -11.26 -10.13 -24.56
N THR A 221 -9.98 -10.49 -24.42
CA THR A 221 -8.85 -9.54 -24.27
C THR A 221 -8.90 -8.42 -25.32
N THR A 222 -9.13 -8.77 -26.59
CA THR A 222 -9.22 -7.80 -27.71
C THR A 222 -10.40 -6.82 -27.60
N ASN A 223 -11.41 -7.15 -26.80
CA ASN A 223 -12.58 -6.29 -26.58
C ASN A 223 -12.51 -5.51 -25.28
N PHE A 224 -11.53 -5.78 -24.41
CA PHE A 224 -11.40 -5.14 -23.09
C PHE A 224 -11.42 -3.62 -23.18
N ILE A 225 -10.51 -3.04 -23.96
CA ILE A 225 -10.36 -1.59 -24.13
C ILE A 225 -11.63 -0.93 -24.67
N SER A 226 -12.25 -1.52 -25.70
CA SER A 226 -13.50 -1.01 -26.26
C SER A 226 -14.66 -1.00 -25.25
N ASN A 227 -14.72 -2.00 -24.35
CA ASN A 227 -15.73 -2.06 -23.30
C ASN A 227 -15.43 -1.08 -22.17
N LEU A 228 -14.16 -0.87 -21.82
CA LEU A 228 -13.72 0.14 -20.85
C LEU A 228 -14.11 1.55 -21.32
N GLU A 229 -13.85 1.89 -22.58
CA GLU A 229 -14.28 3.19 -23.12
C GLU A 229 -15.80 3.35 -23.05
N THR A 230 -16.55 2.31 -23.43
CA THR A 230 -18.01 2.32 -23.42
C THR A 230 -18.55 2.49 -22.01
N LEU A 231 -17.94 1.81 -21.04
CA LEU A 231 -18.27 1.92 -19.62
C LEU A 231 -18.12 3.37 -19.14
N LEU A 232 -16.99 3.99 -19.43
CA LEU A 232 -16.71 5.37 -19.01
C LEU A 232 -17.58 6.40 -19.75
N LYS A 233 -17.96 6.13 -21.00
CA LYS A 233 -18.92 6.96 -21.74
C LYS A 233 -20.31 6.91 -21.09
N ASN A 234 -20.78 5.72 -20.71
CA ASN A 234 -22.15 5.51 -20.23
C ASN A 234 -22.35 5.79 -18.74
N GLN A 235 -21.34 5.53 -17.90
CA GLN A 235 -21.48 5.47 -16.43
C GLN A 235 -20.47 6.34 -15.68
N SER A 236 -19.81 7.30 -16.33
CA SER A 236 -18.80 8.17 -15.69
C SER A 236 -19.28 8.87 -14.40
N LYS A 237 -20.58 9.14 -14.24
CA LYS A 237 -21.12 9.81 -13.05
C LYS A 237 -21.39 8.88 -11.86
N THR A 238 -21.47 7.57 -12.08
CA THR A 238 -21.85 6.59 -11.06
C THR A 238 -20.66 5.84 -10.48
N ILE A 239 -19.52 5.85 -11.17
CA ILE A 239 -18.30 5.17 -10.73
C ILE A 239 -17.51 6.11 -9.81
N THR A 240 -17.15 5.62 -8.62
CA THR A 240 -16.36 6.38 -7.64
C THR A 240 -14.86 6.32 -7.98
N THR A 241 -14.09 7.28 -7.45
CA THR A 241 -12.63 7.32 -7.55
C THR A 241 -11.98 6.03 -7.03
N ASP A 242 -12.43 5.52 -5.87
CA ASP A 242 -11.93 4.27 -5.29
C ASP A 242 -12.22 3.07 -6.18
N SER A 243 -13.40 3.03 -6.81
CA SER A 243 -13.78 1.97 -7.75
C SER A 243 -12.89 1.99 -9.00
N ILE A 244 -12.48 3.18 -9.48
CA ILE A 244 -11.54 3.31 -10.60
C ILE A 244 -10.15 2.83 -10.21
N GLN A 245 -9.64 3.22 -9.04
CA GLN A 245 -8.34 2.76 -8.54
C GLN A 245 -8.32 1.23 -8.37
N LEU A 246 -9.39 0.65 -7.80
CA LEU A 246 -9.53 -0.81 -7.68
C LEU A 246 -9.58 -1.49 -9.05
N LEU A 247 -10.40 -0.98 -9.98
CA LEU A 247 -10.46 -1.52 -11.34
C LEU A 247 -9.08 -1.49 -12.01
N PHE A 248 -8.36 -0.39 -11.89
CA PHE A 248 -7.04 -0.26 -12.49
C PHE A 248 -6.01 -1.19 -11.84
N LYS A 249 -6.05 -1.35 -10.52
CA LYS A 249 -5.24 -2.35 -9.83
C LYS A 249 -5.50 -3.75 -10.38
N LEU A 250 -6.78 -4.13 -10.54
CA LEU A 250 -7.14 -5.42 -11.11
C LEU A 250 -6.68 -5.58 -12.58
N ILE A 251 -6.75 -4.51 -13.38
CA ILE A 251 -6.22 -4.50 -14.75
C ILE A 251 -4.73 -4.81 -14.75
N VAL A 252 -3.98 -4.11 -13.89
CA VAL A 252 -2.54 -4.26 -13.75
C VAL A 252 -2.16 -5.66 -13.26
N ASP A 253 -2.85 -6.16 -12.23
CA ASP A 253 -2.60 -7.50 -11.67
C ASP A 253 -2.82 -8.62 -12.72
N ASN A 254 -3.76 -8.44 -13.66
CA ASN A 254 -4.10 -9.47 -14.66
C ASN A 254 -3.36 -9.32 -16.00
N TYR A 255 -3.00 -8.10 -16.42
CA TYR A 255 -2.40 -7.85 -17.74
C TYR A 255 -0.92 -7.44 -17.71
N ALA A 256 -0.36 -6.93 -16.62
CA ALA A 256 1.03 -6.41 -16.64
C ALA A 256 2.09 -7.47 -17.01
N ASN A 257 1.79 -8.76 -16.86
CA ASN A 257 2.67 -9.86 -17.25
C ASN A 257 2.45 -10.37 -18.68
N THR A 258 1.27 -10.16 -19.24
CA THR A 258 0.85 -10.75 -20.53
C THR A 258 0.77 -9.70 -21.64
N ASP A 259 0.26 -8.52 -21.33
CA ASP A 259 0.07 -7.42 -22.27
C ASP A 259 0.09 -6.05 -21.55
N MET A 260 1.28 -5.47 -21.41
CA MET A 260 1.46 -4.13 -20.82
C MET A 260 0.74 -3.03 -21.61
N THR A 261 0.52 -3.23 -22.92
CA THR A 261 -0.13 -2.21 -23.74
C THR A 261 -1.59 -1.97 -23.33
N ILE A 262 -2.27 -3.01 -22.82
CA ILE A 262 -3.62 -2.88 -22.24
C ILE A 262 -3.59 -2.02 -20.98
N CYS A 263 -2.57 -2.18 -20.13
CA CYS A 263 -2.40 -1.35 -18.93
C CYS A 263 -2.19 0.12 -19.29
N GLU A 264 -1.34 0.40 -20.29
CA GLU A 264 -1.04 1.75 -20.79
C GLU A 264 -2.24 2.43 -21.44
N GLN A 265 -2.97 1.70 -22.28
CA GLN A 265 -4.20 2.20 -22.91
C GLN A 265 -5.29 2.44 -21.86
N SER A 266 -5.44 1.51 -20.91
CA SER A 266 -6.40 1.67 -19.80
C SER A 266 -6.06 2.90 -18.95
N TYR A 267 -4.79 3.10 -18.62
CA TYR A 267 -4.33 4.30 -17.91
C TYR A 267 -4.72 5.56 -18.67
N THR A 268 -4.38 5.64 -19.96
CA THR A 268 -4.68 6.80 -20.82
C THR A 268 -6.17 7.12 -20.85
N ILE A 269 -7.00 6.09 -21.02
CA ILE A 269 -8.46 6.22 -21.05
C ILE A 269 -9.00 6.71 -19.71
N LEU A 270 -8.49 6.19 -18.59
CA LEU A 270 -8.92 6.54 -17.25
C LEU A 270 -8.53 7.97 -16.88
N ILE A 271 -7.27 8.39 -17.09
CA ILE A 271 -6.82 9.74 -16.75
C ILE A 271 -7.51 10.81 -17.60
N THR A 272 -7.92 10.47 -18.82
CA THR A 272 -8.67 11.39 -19.69
C THR A 272 -10.03 11.75 -19.08
N LYS A 273 -10.62 10.83 -18.30
CA LYS A 273 -11.89 11.05 -17.59
C LYS A 273 -11.71 11.46 -16.14
N PHE A 274 -10.66 11.00 -15.48
CA PHE A 274 -10.33 11.29 -14.09
C PHE A 274 -8.88 11.81 -13.97
N PRO A 275 -8.59 13.05 -14.40
CA PRO A 275 -7.22 13.57 -14.43
C PRO A 275 -6.56 13.65 -13.04
N ASN A 276 -7.37 13.84 -12.00
CA ASN A 276 -6.92 13.87 -10.61
C ASN A 276 -6.34 12.53 -10.11
N LEU A 277 -6.61 11.43 -10.82
CA LEU A 277 -6.10 10.10 -10.49
C LEU A 277 -4.76 9.77 -11.15
N ALA A 278 -4.20 10.64 -12.00
CA ALA A 278 -3.02 10.32 -12.80
C ALA A 278 -1.84 9.81 -11.95
N GLU A 279 -1.49 10.53 -10.88
CA GLU A 279 -0.41 10.13 -9.96
C GLU A 279 -0.68 8.78 -9.29
N ASP A 280 -1.90 8.58 -8.76
CA ASP A 280 -2.28 7.35 -8.07
C ASP A 280 -2.23 6.13 -9.01
N LEU A 281 -2.79 6.25 -10.21
CA LEU A 281 -2.77 5.16 -11.18
C LEU A 281 -1.34 4.87 -11.65
N LEU A 282 -0.48 5.88 -11.81
CA LEU A 282 0.91 5.65 -12.18
C LEU A 282 1.68 4.95 -11.05
N SER A 283 1.38 5.28 -9.79
CA SER A 283 1.96 4.58 -8.64
C SER A 283 1.60 3.09 -8.62
N ILE A 284 0.38 2.73 -9.04
CA ILE A 284 -0.05 1.33 -9.17
C ILE A 284 0.79 0.61 -10.24
N LEU A 285 1.07 1.26 -11.37
CA LEU A 285 1.97 0.71 -12.39
C LEU A 285 3.40 0.54 -11.85
N ALA A 286 3.95 1.56 -11.18
CA ALA A 286 5.30 1.54 -10.62
C ALA A 286 5.54 0.36 -9.67
N ASN A 287 4.53 0.02 -8.86
CA ASN A 287 4.59 -1.09 -7.93
C ASN A 287 4.73 -2.47 -8.59
N THR A 288 4.41 -2.62 -9.87
CA THR A 288 4.61 -3.90 -10.59
C THR A 288 6.06 -4.23 -10.92
N ARG A 289 6.95 -3.22 -10.88
CA ARG A 289 8.35 -3.32 -11.33
C ARG A 289 8.50 -3.80 -12.78
N LYS A 290 7.50 -3.58 -13.63
CA LYS A 290 7.55 -3.87 -15.06
C LYS A 290 7.87 -2.61 -15.84
N THR A 291 8.54 -2.77 -16.98
CA THR A 291 8.89 -1.66 -17.86
C THR A 291 7.70 -1.25 -18.72
N LEU A 292 7.43 0.04 -18.80
CA LEU A 292 6.49 0.62 -19.76
C LEU A 292 7.11 0.70 -21.16
N THR A 293 6.28 0.90 -22.17
CA THR A 293 6.74 1.36 -23.48
C THR A 293 7.31 2.76 -23.35
N HIS A 294 8.46 2.96 -23.98
CA HIS A 294 9.18 4.23 -23.91
C HIS A 294 8.36 5.40 -24.46
N GLU A 295 7.61 5.19 -25.54
CA GLU A 295 6.73 6.21 -26.14
C GLU A 295 5.64 6.67 -25.18
N PHE A 296 5.04 5.74 -24.42
CA PHE A 296 4.03 6.06 -23.42
C PHE A 296 4.62 6.84 -22.24
N ALA A 297 5.75 6.39 -21.70
CA ALA A 297 6.42 7.08 -20.60
C ALA A 297 6.88 8.49 -21.00
N LEU A 298 7.45 8.64 -22.20
CA LEU A 298 7.87 9.92 -22.77
C LEU A 298 6.68 10.87 -22.94
N GLY A 299 5.55 10.39 -23.48
CA GLY A 299 4.35 11.23 -23.67
C GLY A 299 3.77 11.76 -22.35
N ILE A 300 3.86 10.98 -21.26
CA ILE A 300 3.48 11.45 -19.93
C ILE A 300 4.51 12.46 -19.41
N PHE A 301 5.79 12.17 -19.55
CA PHE A 301 6.87 13.04 -19.10
C PHE A 301 6.77 14.43 -19.74
N GLU A 302 6.70 14.50 -21.07
CA GLU A 302 6.61 15.77 -21.81
C GLU A 302 5.43 16.63 -21.35
N LYS A 303 4.27 15.99 -21.09
CA LYS A 303 3.07 16.67 -20.59
C LYS A 303 3.28 17.26 -19.20
N GLU A 304 3.91 16.52 -18.30
CA GLU A 304 4.18 16.97 -16.93
C GLU A 304 5.31 18.01 -16.85
N THR A 305 6.23 18.01 -17.81
CA THR A 305 7.36 18.95 -17.88
C THR A 305 7.10 20.16 -18.77
N THR A 306 5.89 20.33 -19.31
CA THR A 306 5.56 21.48 -20.18
C THR A 306 5.55 22.81 -19.41
N ASP A 307 5.16 22.80 -18.13
CA ASP A 307 5.16 23.99 -17.25
C ASP A 307 6.10 23.78 -16.07
N ASP A 308 7.31 24.37 -16.18
CA ASP A 308 8.36 24.30 -15.15
C ASP A 308 7.88 24.73 -13.76
N SER A 309 6.84 25.55 -13.64
CA SER A 309 6.36 26.05 -12.34
C SER A 309 5.48 25.05 -11.57
N LYS A 310 5.00 23.98 -12.23
CA LYS A 310 4.01 23.03 -11.69
C LYS A 310 4.42 21.56 -11.81
N ILE A 311 5.70 21.29 -12.00
CA ILE A 311 6.23 19.94 -12.16
C ILE A 311 5.80 19.04 -10.98
N ASN A 312 5.12 17.93 -11.29
CA ASN A 312 4.84 16.87 -10.34
C ASN A 312 6.04 15.91 -10.23
N TRP A 313 6.95 16.20 -9.30
CA TRP A 313 8.15 15.40 -9.07
C TRP A 313 7.87 13.95 -8.67
N LYS A 314 6.75 13.67 -7.98
CA LYS A 314 6.38 12.28 -7.65
C LYS A 314 6.02 11.47 -8.89
N MET A 315 5.34 12.11 -9.84
CA MET A 315 5.01 11.48 -11.12
C MET A 315 6.27 11.18 -11.94
N ILE A 316 7.23 12.13 -11.99
CA ILE A 316 8.54 11.91 -12.63
C ILE A 316 9.29 10.75 -11.97
N LYS A 317 9.28 10.66 -10.63
CA LYS A 317 9.88 9.55 -9.89
C LYS A 317 9.35 8.20 -10.39
N TYR A 318 8.03 8.03 -10.44
CA TYR A 318 7.41 6.80 -10.91
C TYR A 318 7.74 6.50 -12.38
N LEU A 319 7.80 7.52 -13.25
CA LEU A 319 8.22 7.33 -14.65
C LEU A 319 9.66 6.83 -14.75
N PHE A 320 10.59 7.36 -13.95
CA PHE A 320 11.98 6.92 -13.96
C PHE A 320 12.18 5.53 -13.35
N GLU A 321 11.33 5.15 -12.38
CA GLU A 321 11.29 3.80 -11.84
C GLU A 321 10.85 2.77 -12.91
N LEU A 322 9.87 3.16 -13.74
CA LEU A 322 9.25 2.35 -14.80
C LEU A 322 10.06 2.31 -16.12
N ASP A 323 10.72 3.41 -16.50
CA ASP A 323 11.54 3.51 -17.72
C ASP A 323 12.91 4.10 -17.40
N THR A 324 13.92 3.22 -17.34
CA THR A 324 15.30 3.61 -17.08
C THR A 324 15.93 4.38 -18.24
N LYS A 325 15.46 4.17 -19.47
CA LYS A 325 15.99 4.85 -20.65
C LYS A 325 15.53 6.31 -20.65
N LEU A 326 14.24 6.54 -20.42
CA LEU A 326 13.69 7.89 -20.24
C LEU A 326 14.43 8.67 -19.16
N ALA A 327 14.71 8.02 -18.02
CA ALA A 327 15.44 8.66 -16.92
C ALA A 327 16.83 9.15 -17.36
N VAL A 328 17.59 8.33 -18.09
CA VAL A 328 18.93 8.71 -18.61
C VAL A 328 18.82 9.83 -19.64
N GLU A 329 17.90 9.73 -20.60
CA GLU A 329 17.69 10.77 -21.63
C GLU A 329 17.23 12.10 -21.02
N SER A 330 16.54 12.05 -19.88
CA SER A 330 15.99 13.23 -19.18
C SER A 330 16.89 13.77 -18.06
N ALA A 331 18.12 13.26 -17.91
CA ALA A 331 19.04 13.67 -16.84
C ALA A 331 19.38 15.17 -16.88
N ASP A 332 19.52 15.73 -18.08
CA ASP A 332 19.79 17.17 -18.29
C ASP A 332 18.60 18.04 -17.85
N PHE A 333 17.37 17.57 -18.07
CA PHE A 333 16.16 18.24 -17.57
C PHE A 333 16.17 18.30 -16.04
N VAL A 334 16.38 17.17 -15.34
CA VAL A 334 16.45 17.17 -13.88
C VAL A 334 17.56 18.10 -13.38
N THR A 335 18.73 18.04 -14.02
CA THR A 335 19.87 18.88 -13.67
C THR A 335 19.53 20.38 -13.77
N THR A 336 18.86 20.81 -14.83
CA THR A 336 18.53 22.23 -15.08
C THR A 336 17.31 22.71 -14.27
N SER A 337 16.27 21.90 -14.16
CA SER A 337 15.01 22.23 -13.47
C SER A 337 15.13 22.35 -11.95
N THR A 338 16.22 21.79 -11.37
CA THR A 338 16.53 21.96 -9.93
C THR A 338 17.00 23.37 -9.55
N LYS A 339 17.30 24.24 -10.52
CA LYS A 339 17.72 25.63 -10.26
C LYS A 339 16.59 26.51 -9.73
N SER A 340 15.37 26.30 -10.21
CA SER A 340 14.20 27.14 -9.92
C SER A 340 13.43 26.71 -8.68
N HIS A 341 13.74 25.54 -8.12
CA HIS A 341 12.99 24.92 -7.04
C HIS A 341 13.84 24.81 -5.77
N LYS A 342 13.57 25.68 -4.79
CA LYS A 342 14.16 25.53 -3.45
C LYS A 342 13.63 24.24 -2.82
N GLU A 343 14.54 23.30 -2.57
CA GLU A 343 14.45 22.14 -1.66
C GLU A 343 13.05 21.56 -1.44
N LYS A 344 12.45 20.97 -2.48
CA LYS A 344 11.27 20.10 -2.33
C LYS A 344 11.75 18.67 -2.10
N GLU A 345 11.29 18.02 -1.03
CA GLU A 345 11.65 16.61 -0.71
C GLU A 345 11.45 15.66 -1.90
N GLY A 346 10.45 15.90 -2.76
CA GLY A 346 10.20 15.10 -3.96
C GLY A 346 11.32 15.11 -5.01
N ILE A 347 12.20 16.12 -5.03
CA ILE A 347 13.32 16.17 -5.97
C ILE A 347 14.41 15.17 -5.58
N ILE A 348 14.68 15.01 -4.29
CA ILE A 348 15.70 14.07 -3.79
C ILE A 348 15.32 12.63 -4.19
N ASP A 349 14.04 12.28 -4.08
CA ASP A 349 13.49 11.00 -4.52
C ASP A 349 13.68 10.76 -6.03
N VAL A 350 13.50 11.80 -6.85
CA VAL A 350 13.74 11.72 -8.29
C VAL A 350 15.23 11.55 -8.59
N ILE A 351 16.11 12.25 -7.88
CA ILE A 351 17.56 12.06 -8.00
C ILE A 351 17.94 10.62 -7.64
N GLY A 352 17.38 10.06 -6.57
CA GLY A 352 17.60 8.65 -6.22
C GLY A 352 17.11 7.69 -7.31
N SER A 353 15.96 7.96 -7.90
CA SER A 353 15.41 7.16 -9.01
C SER A 353 16.27 7.28 -10.27
N LEU A 354 16.83 8.46 -10.54
CA LEU A 354 17.78 8.71 -11.62
C LEU A 354 19.07 7.91 -11.43
N VAL A 355 19.68 7.96 -10.24
CA VAL A 355 20.88 7.17 -9.90
C VAL A 355 20.60 5.68 -10.09
N ASN A 356 19.45 5.19 -9.62
CA ASN A 356 19.03 3.80 -9.82
C ASN A 356 18.83 3.44 -11.30
N ALA A 357 18.39 4.37 -12.14
CA ALA A 357 18.32 4.15 -13.59
C ALA A 357 19.71 3.98 -14.21
N TYR A 358 20.68 4.83 -13.85
CA TYR A 358 22.07 4.69 -14.29
C TYR A 358 22.72 3.37 -13.80
N ILE A 359 22.40 2.92 -12.58
CA ILE A 359 22.83 1.60 -12.08
C ILE A 359 22.26 0.49 -12.97
N ARG A 360 20.95 0.51 -13.22
CA ARG A 360 20.26 -0.53 -14.02
C ARG A 360 20.73 -0.57 -15.47
N ASN A 361 21.03 0.58 -16.06
CA ASN A 361 21.58 0.69 -17.42
C ASN A 361 23.09 0.40 -17.49
N ARG A 362 23.76 0.16 -16.36
CA ARG A 362 25.23 -0.03 -16.24
C ARG A 362 26.07 1.18 -16.65
N ASP A 363 25.47 2.36 -16.61
CA ASP A 363 26.07 3.64 -17.00
C ASP A 363 26.47 4.50 -15.80
N LEU A 364 26.59 3.90 -14.60
CA LEU A 364 26.92 4.65 -13.39
C LEU A 364 28.22 5.48 -13.50
N VAL A 365 29.22 5.02 -14.28
CA VAL A 365 30.42 5.82 -14.56
C VAL A 365 30.06 7.14 -15.23
N ASP A 366 29.19 7.11 -16.24
CA ASP A 366 28.75 8.31 -16.97
C ASP A 366 28.05 9.31 -16.04
N PHE A 367 27.23 8.82 -15.11
CA PHE A 367 26.61 9.67 -14.08
C PHE A 367 27.66 10.42 -13.25
N PHE A 368 28.70 9.72 -12.78
CA PHE A 368 29.78 10.30 -11.97
C PHE A 368 30.72 11.21 -12.76
N THR A 369 30.89 11.01 -14.07
CA THR A 369 31.82 11.80 -14.89
C THR A 369 31.15 12.96 -15.62
N ASN A 370 29.87 12.83 -15.99
CA ASN A 370 29.23 13.76 -16.91
C ASN A 370 27.97 14.42 -16.34
N VAL A 371 27.16 13.73 -15.55
CA VAL A 371 25.88 14.27 -15.05
C VAL A 371 26.08 15.02 -13.74
N TRP A 372 26.52 14.31 -12.69
CA TRP A 372 26.60 14.88 -11.34
C TRP A 372 27.61 16.04 -11.23
N PRO A 373 28.82 15.97 -11.84
CA PRO A 373 29.75 17.11 -11.83
C PRO A 373 29.20 18.38 -12.48
N LYS A 374 28.35 18.24 -13.51
CA LYS A 374 27.68 19.38 -14.16
C LYS A 374 26.52 19.92 -13.33
N ALA A 375 25.87 19.08 -12.54
CA ALA A 375 24.70 19.43 -11.76
C ALA A 375 25.03 20.20 -10.46
N ILE A 376 26.15 19.86 -9.80
CA ILE A 376 26.58 20.48 -8.54
C ILE A 376 26.69 22.02 -8.64
N PRO A 377 27.30 22.62 -9.70
CA PRO A 377 27.35 24.07 -9.84
C PRO A 377 26.00 24.75 -10.12
N ILE A 378 24.99 24.00 -10.60
CA ILE A 378 23.70 24.54 -11.04
C ILE A 378 22.74 24.70 -9.86
N SER A 379 22.73 23.74 -8.93
CA SER A 379 21.82 23.76 -7.77
C SER A 379 22.46 23.13 -6.54
N SER A 380 22.29 23.78 -5.38
CA SER A 380 22.83 23.32 -4.10
C SER A 380 22.23 21.98 -3.63
N ILE A 381 21.08 21.58 -4.16
CA ILE A 381 20.44 20.30 -3.82
C ILE A 381 21.34 19.09 -4.13
N TRP A 382 22.16 19.19 -5.18
CA TRP A 382 23.10 18.15 -5.59
C TRP A 382 24.30 17.99 -4.64
N ASN A 383 24.49 18.94 -3.72
CA ASN A 383 25.48 18.92 -2.65
C ASN A 383 24.83 18.65 -1.26
N HIS A 384 23.54 18.34 -1.21
CA HIS A 384 22.83 18.10 0.05
C HIS A 384 23.20 16.73 0.64
N GLU A 385 23.34 16.62 1.98
CA GLU A 385 23.78 15.38 2.69
C GLU A 385 22.93 14.16 2.31
N LYS A 386 21.60 14.33 2.19
CA LYS A 386 20.68 13.25 1.74
C LYS A 386 21.02 12.75 0.33
N VAL A 387 21.32 13.63 -0.63
CA VAL A 387 21.66 13.24 -2.02
C VAL A 387 23.00 12.52 -2.05
N ILE A 388 24.01 13.06 -1.34
CA ILE A 388 25.33 12.42 -1.21
C ILE A 388 25.17 11.01 -0.63
N SER A 389 24.31 10.84 0.38
CA SER A 389 24.05 9.54 1.01
C SER A 389 23.39 8.54 0.04
N VAL A 390 22.38 8.98 -0.72
CA VAL A 390 21.73 8.14 -1.74
C VAL A 390 22.72 7.69 -2.81
N ILE A 391 23.63 8.58 -3.24
CA ILE A 391 24.66 8.24 -4.22
C ILE A 391 25.74 7.35 -3.61
N ALA A 392 26.13 7.56 -2.34
CA ALA A 392 27.10 6.75 -1.63
C ALA A 392 26.68 5.27 -1.57
N ASP A 393 25.38 4.99 -1.40
CA ASP A 393 24.84 3.62 -1.37
C ASP A 393 25.05 2.86 -2.68
N SER A 394 25.28 3.55 -3.81
CA SER A 394 25.57 2.95 -5.11
C SER A 394 27.01 2.46 -5.26
N ILE A 395 27.95 2.97 -4.44
CA ILE A 395 29.40 2.68 -4.57
C ILE A 395 29.70 1.20 -4.38
N LYS A 396 28.99 0.52 -3.47
CA LYS A 396 29.15 -0.92 -3.22
C LYS A 396 28.91 -1.80 -4.46
N GLY A 397 28.17 -1.28 -5.45
CA GLY A 397 27.86 -1.96 -6.71
C GLY A 397 28.86 -1.66 -7.85
N ILE A 398 29.84 -0.77 -7.63
CA ILE A 398 30.81 -0.36 -8.64
C ILE A 398 32.01 -1.33 -8.64
N THR A 399 32.49 -1.70 -9.83
CA THR A 399 33.73 -2.49 -9.97
C THR A 399 34.97 -1.65 -9.69
N VAL A 400 36.07 -2.28 -9.24
CA VAL A 400 37.38 -1.61 -9.02
C VAL A 400 37.81 -0.76 -10.21
N ARG A 401 37.63 -1.27 -11.44
CA ARG A 401 37.98 -0.55 -12.67
C ARG A 401 37.15 0.72 -12.85
N GLN A 402 35.83 0.62 -12.68
CA GLN A 402 34.93 1.77 -12.81
C GLN A 402 35.22 2.82 -11.74
N LEU A 403 35.46 2.40 -10.49
CA LEU A 403 35.80 3.32 -9.40
C LEU A 403 37.14 4.02 -9.65
N SER A 404 38.14 3.30 -10.17
CA SER A 404 39.43 3.89 -10.58
C SER A 404 39.24 4.95 -11.67
N MET A 405 38.43 4.67 -12.70
CA MET A 405 38.10 5.63 -13.76
C MET A 405 37.40 6.88 -13.20
N ILE A 406 36.46 6.71 -12.27
CA ILE A 406 35.77 7.82 -11.61
C ILE A 406 36.77 8.67 -10.82
N LEU A 407 37.63 8.05 -10.00
CA LEU A 407 38.63 8.75 -9.20
C LEU A 407 39.62 9.56 -10.07
N GLU A 408 40.11 8.97 -11.17
CA GLU A 408 40.96 9.66 -12.14
C GLU A 408 40.26 10.83 -12.83
N HIS A 409 38.95 10.71 -13.09
CA HIS A 409 38.17 11.79 -13.67
C HIS A 409 37.95 12.93 -12.66
N VAL A 410 37.56 12.60 -11.43
CA VAL A 410 37.33 13.59 -10.35
C VAL A 410 38.59 14.41 -10.09
N ASP A 411 39.76 13.79 -10.19
CA ASP A 411 41.04 14.49 -10.03
C ASP A 411 41.24 15.61 -11.07
N LYS A 412 40.79 15.39 -12.31
CA LYS A 412 40.89 16.34 -13.42
C LYS A 412 39.92 17.52 -13.34
N ILE A 413 38.91 17.44 -12.47
CA ILE A 413 37.99 18.56 -12.24
C ILE A 413 38.79 19.72 -11.63
N GLU A 414 38.62 20.96 -12.08
CA GLU A 414 39.37 22.10 -11.51
C GLU A 414 38.67 22.70 -10.28
N ILE A 415 37.35 22.56 -10.19
CA ILE A 415 36.52 23.21 -9.17
C ILE A 415 36.41 22.32 -7.93
N ASN A 416 37.07 22.71 -6.83
CA ASN A 416 37.06 21.94 -5.58
C ASN A 416 35.66 21.72 -4.99
N ASN A 417 34.76 22.71 -5.10
CA ASN A 417 33.37 22.58 -4.61
C ASN A 417 32.58 21.45 -5.30
N VAL A 418 33.00 21.03 -6.51
CA VAL A 418 32.43 19.87 -7.21
C VAL A 418 33.08 18.57 -6.74
N LYS A 419 34.38 18.59 -6.40
CA LYS A 419 35.10 17.42 -5.91
C LYS A 419 34.58 16.93 -4.57
N TYR A 420 34.23 17.85 -3.65
CA TYR A 420 33.84 17.49 -2.28
C TYR A 420 32.64 16.52 -2.19
N PRO A 421 31.46 16.80 -2.77
CA PRO A 421 30.34 15.87 -2.69
C PRO A 421 30.66 14.50 -3.30
N ILE A 422 31.43 14.47 -4.38
CA ILE A 422 31.81 13.23 -5.06
C ILE A 422 32.75 12.40 -4.18
N TYR A 423 33.80 13.00 -3.62
CA TYR A 423 34.69 12.31 -2.69
C TYR A 423 33.99 11.91 -1.38
N SER A 424 33.06 12.72 -0.88
CA SER A 424 32.25 12.36 0.29
C SER A 424 31.42 11.11 0.01
N ALA A 425 30.70 11.06 -1.13
CA ALA A 425 29.94 9.87 -1.51
C ALA A 425 30.82 8.64 -1.72
N ILE A 426 31.97 8.77 -2.40
CA ILE A 426 32.89 7.66 -2.62
C ILE A 426 33.44 7.12 -1.29
N THR A 427 33.97 7.99 -0.44
CA THR A 427 34.57 7.57 0.85
C THR A 427 33.54 7.02 1.82
N LYS A 428 32.33 7.60 1.86
CA LYS A 428 31.19 7.08 2.62
C LYS A 428 30.75 5.71 2.13
N GLY A 429 30.59 5.55 0.82
CA GLY A 429 30.15 4.30 0.19
C GLY A 429 31.18 3.18 0.30
N LEU A 430 32.48 3.52 0.32
CA LEU A 430 33.56 2.56 0.57
C LEU A 430 33.46 1.90 1.95
N LEU A 431 32.93 2.58 2.97
CA LEU A 431 32.72 1.97 4.30
C LEU A 431 31.76 0.77 4.25
N MET A 432 30.89 0.72 3.24
CA MET A 432 29.92 -0.36 3.03
C MET A 432 30.36 -1.34 1.92
N SER A 433 31.59 -1.19 1.41
CA SER A 433 32.12 -2.00 0.32
C SER A 433 33.00 -3.14 0.85
N SER A 434 33.27 -4.15 0.02
CA SER A 434 34.18 -5.25 0.39
C SER A 434 35.63 -4.78 0.52
N ASP A 435 36.41 -5.38 1.42
CA ASP A 435 37.84 -5.10 1.62
C ASP A 435 38.64 -5.12 0.30
N ASN A 436 38.31 -6.04 -0.61
CA ASN A 436 38.96 -6.11 -1.92
C ASN A 436 38.82 -4.80 -2.73
N ILE A 437 37.65 -4.16 -2.71
CA ILE A 437 37.48 -2.87 -3.42
C ILE A 437 38.31 -1.79 -2.73
N ILE A 438 38.23 -1.72 -1.40
CA ILE A 438 38.93 -0.73 -0.56
C ILE A 438 40.45 -0.80 -0.80
N ASP A 439 41.03 -1.99 -0.74
CA ASP A 439 42.47 -2.19 -0.89
C ASP A 439 42.97 -1.85 -2.30
N ASN A 440 42.21 -2.18 -3.34
CA ASN A 440 42.62 -1.91 -4.72
C ASN A 440 42.60 -0.42 -5.07
N VAL A 441 41.70 0.38 -4.48
CA VAL A 441 41.65 1.83 -4.75
C VAL A 441 42.46 2.67 -3.77
N LYS A 442 43.00 2.05 -2.71
CA LYS A 442 43.78 2.69 -1.64
C LYS A 442 44.88 3.60 -2.18
N ALA A 443 45.73 3.09 -3.07
CA ALA A 443 46.86 3.86 -3.61
C ALA A 443 46.39 5.11 -4.39
N ILE A 444 45.31 4.99 -5.17
CA ILE A 444 44.74 6.09 -5.94
C ILE A 444 44.21 7.17 -5.01
N ILE A 445 43.44 6.79 -3.99
CA ILE A 445 42.85 7.73 -3.02
C ILE A 445 43.94 8.40 -2.18
N LEU A 446 44.88 7.63 -1.62
CA LEU A 446 45.94 8.17 -0.77
C LEU A 446 46.95 9.04 -1.55
N SER A 447 47.07 8.87 -2.86
CA SER A 447 47.85 9.81 -3.69
C SER A 447 47.29 11.24 -3.69
N LYS A 448 46.06 11.44 -3.19
CA LYS A 448 45.36 12.73 -3.11
C LYS A 448 45.39 13.33 -1.70
N THR A 449 46.27 12.84 -0.84
CA THR A 449 46.40 13.31 0.56
C THR A 449 46.59 14.82 0.67
N ASP A 450 47.34 15.45 -0.25
CA ASP A 450 47.52 16.90 -0.28
C ASP A 450 46.21 17.67 -0.44
N PHE A 451 45.28 17.16 -1.26
CA PHE A 451 43.96 17.75 -1.42
C PHE A 451 43.13 17.62 -0.13
N PHE A 452 43.16 16.44 0.50
CA PHE A 452 42.40 16.21 1.73
C PHE A 452 42.95 16.98 2.93
N ASN A 453 44.25 17.32 2.94
CA ASN A 453 44.90 18.08 4.02
C ASN A 453 44.88 19.61 3.84
N GLN A 454 44.06 20.15 2.93
CA GLN A 454 43.93 21.60 2.73
C GLN A 454 43.27 22.32 3.93
N GLU A 455 43.80 23.47 4.34
CA GLU A 455 43.48 24.12 5.63
C GLU A 455 42.07 24.74 5.74
N LYS A 456 41.32 24.95 4.64
CA LYS A 456 40.17 25.88 4.61
C LYS A 456 38.85 25.30 4.10
N THR A 457 38.46 24.09 4.50
CA THR A 457 37.18 23.55 4.02
C THR A 457 36.52 22.66 5.07
N GLU A 458 35.40 23.14 5.62
CA GLU A 458 34.61 22.41 6.64
C GLU A 458 34.05 21.09 6.07
N GLU A 459 33.82 21.05 4.76
CA GLU A 459 33.30 19.91 4.01
C GLU A 459 34.30 18.74 3.95
N LEU A 460 35.60 19.01 4.15
CA LEU A 460 36.64 17.97 4.16
C LEU A 460 36.68 17.18 5.47
N TRP A 461 36.05 17.66 6.57
CA TRP A 461 36.04 16.94 7.85
C TRP A 461 35.40 15.55 7.72
N GLU A 462 34.30 15.46 6.98
CA GLU A 462 33.62 14.18 6.72
C GLU A 462 34.52 13.21 5.94
N ILE A 463 35.13 13.68 4.86
CA ILE A 463 36.02 12.87 4.01
C ILE A 463 37.22 12.37 4.82
N ARG A 464 37.88 13.25 5.58
CA ARG A 464 39.01 12.89 6.45
C ARG A 464 38.63 11.81 7.46
N TYR A 465 37.45 11.94 8.06
CA TYR A 465 36.96 10.95 9.02
C TYR A 465 36.78 9.59 8.37
N TYR A 466 36.13 9.54 7.19
CA TYR A 466 35.98 8.30 6.45
C TYR A 466 37.32 7.70 5.99
N LEU A 467 38.28 8.53 5.56
CA LEU A 467 39.63 8.06 5.20
C LEU A 467 40.36 7.41 6.39
N LEU A 468 40.27 7.98 7.60
CA LEU A 468 40.82 7.35 8.81
C LEU A 468 40.09 6.06 9.19
N CYS A 469 38.78 6.00 8.99
CA CYS A 469 38.01 4.77 9.21
C CYS A 469 38.45 3.65 8.24
N LEU A 470 38.63 3.97 6.96
CA LEU A 470 39.03 3.03 5.91
C LEU A 470 40.49 2.58 6.04
N TYR A 471 41.42 3.54 6.16
CA TYR A 471 42.85 3.29 5.95
C TYR A 471 43.70 3.40 7.21
N ARG A 472 43.12 3.84 8.33
CA ARG A 472 43.80 3.95 9.63
C ARG A 472 45.16 4.68 9.47
N HIS A 473 46.24 4.07 9.94
CA HIS A 473 47.61 4.59 9.88
C HIS A 473 48.17 4.78 8.46
N SER A 474 47.56 4.20 7.43
CA SER A 474 48.00 4.42 6.05
C SER A 474 47.59 5.80 5.51
N TYR A 475 46.65 6.49 6.16
CA TYR A 475 46.30 7.86 5.81
C TYR A 475 47.10 8.86 6.67
N GLU A 476 47.95 9.65 6.02
CA GLU A 476 48.77 10.66 6.67
C GLU A 476 47.97 11.95 6.91
N PHE A 477 47.28 12.01 8.03
CA PHE A 477 46.53 13.20 8.44
C PHE A 477 47.45 14.31 8.95
N ASN A 478 47.27 15.54 8.46
CA ASN A 478 47.97 16.71 8.97
C ASN A 478 47.37 17.19 10.31
N SER A 479 47.98 16.80 11.43
CA SER A 479 47.50 17.11 12.78
C SER A 479 47.45 18.61 13.11
N SER A 480 48.22 19.46 12.42
CA SER A 480 48.17 20.92 12.59
C SER A 480 46.79 21.51 12.29
N LEU A 481 45.99 20.85 11.45
CA LEU A 481 44.62 21.26 11.12
C LEU A 481 43.71 21.32 12.35
N LEU A 482 43.94 20.46 13.35
CA LEU A 482 43.18 20.49 14.61
C LEU A 482 43.45 21.78 15.37
N THR A 483 44.71 22.20 15.44
CA THR A 483 45.13 23.39 16.20
C THR A 483 44.78 24.72 15.52
N GLN A 484 44.59 24.73 14.20
CA GLN A 484 44.23 25.94 13.45
C GLN A 484 42.72 26.21 13.50
N SER A 485 41.91 25.16 13.54
CA SER A 485 40.44 25.25 13.62
C SER A 485 39.91 25.86 14.92
N THR A 486 40.69 25.84 16.01
CA THR A 486 40.28 26.41 17.31
C THR A 486 40.12 27.93 17.29
N LYS A 487 40.62 28.63 16.26
CA LYS A 487 40.39 30.07 16.06
C LYS A 487 39.01 30.41 15.50
N SER A 488 38.31 29.44 14.89
CA SER A 488 36.94 29.56 14.38
C SER A 488 36.21 28.24 14.61
N LYS A 489 35.45 28.17 15.70
CA LYS A 489 34.75 26.97 16.20
C LYS A 489 33.97 26.23 15.10
N PRO A 490 34.43 25.04 14.64
CA PRO A 490 33.75 24.31 13.58
C PRO A 490 32.48 23.66 14.11
N LYS A 491 31.30 24.05 13.59
CA LYS A 491 30.00 23.46 13.94
C LYS A 491 29.76 22.06 13.32
N ASN A 492 30.77 21.48 12.69
CA ASN A 492 30.63 20.23 11.93
C ASN A 492 30.87 19.00 12.83
N LYS A 493 29.88 18.11 12.95
CA LYS A 493 29.97 16.84 13.72
C LYS A 493 31.20 16.00 13.38
N TYR A 494 31.62 15.99 12.11
CA TYR A 494 32.73 15.17 11.64
C TYR A 494 34.09 15.68 12.11
N TYR A 495 34.21 16.95 12.52
CA TYR A 495 35.41 17.44 13.19
C TYR A 495 35.68 16.67 14.49
N TYR A 496 34.63 16.50 15.31
CA TYR A 496 34.71 15.77 16.57
C TYR A 496 34.93 14.28 16.33
N PHE A 497 34.19 13.69 15.39
CA PHE A 497 34.35 12.27 15.05
C PHE A 497 35.75 11.95 14.52
N LEU A 498 36.34 12.84 13.70
CA LEU A 498 37.73 12.74 13.26
C LEU A 498 38.68 12.79 14.45
N THR A 499 38.50 13.76 15.33
CA THR A 499 39.36 13.96 16.52
C THR A 499 39.36 12.73 17.41
N PHE A 500 38.19 12.17 17.69
CA PHE A 500 38.06 10.95 18.48
C PHE A 500 38.62 9.73 17.77
N ARG A 501 38.48 9.65 16.44
CA ARG A 501 39.12 8.58 15.66
C ARG A 501 40.66 8.65 15.71
N LEU A 502 41.22 9.86 15.73
CA LEU A 502 42.67 10.06 15.91
C LEU A 502 43.15 9.62 17.30
N LEU A 503 42.35 9.83 18.35
CA LEU A 503 42.61 9.29 19.69
C LEU A 503 42.60 7.76 19.69
N GLU A 504 41.57 7.13 19.13
CA GLU A 504 41.47 5.66 19.05
C GLU A 504 42.68 5.02 18.36
N LEU A 505 43.22 5.71 17.35
CA LEU A 505 44.41 5.28 16.61
C LEU A 505 45.72 5.70 17.28
N ASN A 506 45.71 6.31 18.46
CA ASN A 506 46.88 6.83 19.17
C ASN A 506 47.74 7.79 18.31
N ILE A 507 47.12 8.53 17.38
CA ILE A 507 47.80 9.53 16.54
C ILE A 507 47.94 10.86 17.30
N ILE A 508 46.95 11.18 18.14
CA ILE A 508 47.01 12.29 19.10
C ILE A 508 46.90 11.75 20.53
N PRO A 509 47.55 12.40 21.52
CA PRO A 509 47.61 11.88 22.89
C PRO A 509 46.38 12.23 23.74
N SER A 510 45.71 13.35 23.45
CA SER A 510 44.61 13.88 24.27
C SER A 510 43.76 14.88 23.50
N VAL A 511 42.55 15.15 24.00
CA VAL A 511 41.65 16.18 23.47
C VAL A 511 41.48 17.30 24.51
N PRO A 512 41.65 18.58 24.13
CA PRO A 512 41.42 19.72 25.02
C PRO A 512 40.00 19.77 25.63
N GLU A 513 39.87 20.24 26.87
CA GLU A 513 38.58 20.30 27.60
C GLU A 513 37.53 21.20 26.94
N ASP A 514 37.94 22.25 26.22
CA ASP A 514 37.06 23.12 25.44
C ASP A 514 36.41 22.36 24.28
N VAL A 515 37.17 21.51 23.58
CA VAL A 515 36.66 20.63 22.51
C VAL A 515 35.70 19.57 23.07
N GLN A 516 36.00 19.01 24.26
CA GLN A 516 35.10 18.07 24.94
C GLN A 516 33.76 18.74 25.27
N SER A 517 33.81 19.92 25.88
CA SER A 517 32.63 20.67 26.29
C SER A 517 31.79 21.12 25.09
N GLU A 518 32.43 21.47 23.98
CA GLU A 518 31.75 21.84 22.75
C GLU A 518 31.09 20.64 22.06
N PHE A 519 31.77 19.49 21.98
CA PHE A 519 31.15 18.25 21.48
C PHE A 519 29.88 17.90 22.26
N ILE A 520 29.95 17.95 23.60
CA ILE A 520 28.82 17.62 24.47
C ILE A 520 27.64 18.55 24.20
N SER A 521 27.89 19.86 24.22
CA SER A 521 26.82 20.87 24.11
C SER A 521 26.26 21.05 22.71
N THR A 522 27.04 20.77 21.65
CA THR A 522 26.63 21.06 20.26
C THR A 522 26.25 19.82 19.46
N ILE A 523 26.81 18.65 19.77
CA ILE A 523 26.59 17.42 19.01
C ILE A 523 25.88 16.37 19.85
N LEU A 524 26.40 16.06 21.05
CA LEU A 524 25.93 14.91 21.81
C LEU A 524 24.54 15.15 22.42
N LEU A 525 24.40 16.15 23.30
CA LEU A 525 23.14 16.43 24.00
C LEU A 525 21.98 16.84 23.07
N PRO A 526 22.21 17.59 21.97
CA PRO A 526 21.15 17.94 21.02
C PRO A 526 20.78 16.85 20.01
N ALA A 527 21.45 15.69 20.00
CA ALA A 527 21.19 14.66 19.00
C ALA A 527 19.83 13.97 19.22
N ASP A 528 19.02 13.89 18.16
CA ASP A 528 17.76 13.12 18.16
C ASP A 528 18.00 11.65 18.56
N ASP A 529 19.11 11.07 18.08
CA ASP A 529 19.58 9.71 18.43
C ASP A 529 20.75 9.76 19.45
N PHE A 530 20.57 10.46 20.58
CA PHE A 530 21.60 10.62 21.62
C PHE A 530 22.35 9.31 21.94
N LEU A 531 21.61 8.24 22.25
CA LEU A 531 22.19 6.96 22.66
C LEU A 531 23.12 6.36 21.63
N LYS A 532 22.77 6.44 20.35
CA LYS A 532 23.57 5.87 19.26
C LYS A 532 24.91 6.60 19.12
N VAL A 533 24.89 7.92 19.25
CA VAL A 533 26.12 8.74 19.22
C VAL A 533 26.94 8.48 20.47
N PHE A 534 26.30 8.44 21.64
CA PHE A 534 26.94 8.19 22.92
C PHE A 534 27.64 6.81 22.94
N GLN A 535 26.91 5.74 22.65
CA GLN A 535 27.42 4.35 22.65
C GLN A 535 28.64 4.16 21.76
N ARG A 536 28.68 4.80 20.58
CA ARG A 536 29.84 4.74 19.69
C ARG A 536 31.11 5.31 20.35
N TRP A 537 30.97 6.33 21.19
CA TRP A 537 32.08 7.09 21.75
C TRP A 537 32.35 6.83 23.24
N ILE A 538 31.65 5.87 23.87
CA ILE A 538 31.87 5.49 25.28
C ILE A 538 33.36 5.28 25.62
N PRO A 539 34.17 4.54 24.83
CA PRO A 539 35.58 4.34 25.16
C PRO A 539 36.39 5.64 25.16
N VAL A 540 36.08 6.53 24.23
CA VAL A 540 36.78 7.81 24.11
C VAL A 540 36.37 8.74 25.25
N ILE A 541 35.08 8.81 25.56
CA ILE A 541 34.56 9.60 26.68
C ILE A 541 35.17 9.11 27.99
N THR A 542 35.15 7.80 28.25
CA THR A 542 35.67 7.23 29.50
C THR A 542 37.17 7.47 29.67
N ASN A 543 37.96 7.30 28.61
CA ASN A 543 39.42 7.31 28.74
C ASN A 543 40.06 8.69 28.56
N HIS A 544 39.38 9.63 27.91
CA HIS A 544 39.98 10.91 27.53
C HIS A 544 39.22 12.15 28.00
N PHE A 545 37.98 12.03 28.50
CA PHE A 545 37.25 13.21 28.96
C PHE A 545 37.59 13.54 30.42
N SER A 546 37.56 14.83 30.74
CA SER A 546 37.70 15.31 32.11
C SER A 546 36.51 14.84 32.96
N SER A 547 36.72 14.69 34.27
CA SER A 547 35.63 14.35 35.19
C SER A 547 34.47 15.34 35.12
N GLY A 548 34.75 16.64 34.90
CA GLY A 548 33.72 17.66 34.73
C GLY A 548 32.90 17.49 33.45
N SER A 549 33.55 17.13 32.34
CA SER A 549 32.86 16.81 31.09
C SER A 549 32.05 15.52 31.17
N ILE A 550 32.50 14.53 31.94
CA ILE A 550 31.71 13.31 32.17
C ILE A 550 30.45 13.64 32.97
N GLN A 551 30.59 14.40 34.07
CA GLN A 551 29.47 14.80 34.92
C GLN A 551 28.38 15.56 34.17
N SER A 552 28.72 16.35 33.15
CA SER A 552 27.73 17.11 32.37
C SER A 552 26.87 16.26 31.42
N ILE A 553 27.27 15.02 31.12
CA ILE A 553 26.52 14.09 30.26
C ILE A 553 25.59 13.20 31.10
N ILE A 554 25.93 12.94 32.37
CA ILE A 554 25.22 11.99 33.24
C ILE A 554 23.71 12.22 33.33
N PRO A 555 23.19 13.45 33.50
CA PRO A 555 21.74 13.66 33.58
C PRO A 555 21.01 13.14 32.33
N LYS A 556 21.62 13.31 31.15
CA LYS A 556 21.03 12.82 29.90
C LYS A 556 21.14 11.30 29.75
N ILE A 557 22.14 10.67 30.37
CA ILE A 557 22.25 9.20 30.42
C ILE A 557 21.19 8.63 31.37
N ALA A 558 20.91 9.32 32.48
CA ALA A 558 19.90 8.94 33.47
C ALA A 558 18.49 8.83 32.85
N ASP A 559 18.14 9.73 31.93
CA ASP A 559 16.89 9.67 31.13
C ASP A 559 16.73 8.35 30.33
N HIS A 560 17.83 7.66 30.02
CA HIS A 560 17.89 6.54 29.09
C HIS A 560 18.45 5.24 29.69
N VAL A 561 18.51 5.11 31.01
CA VAL A 561 19.16 3.96 31.69
C VAL A 561 18.59 2.61 31.26
N SER A 562 17.29 2.53 30.97
CA SER A 562 16.64 1.29 30.51
C SER A 562 17.12 0.81 29.13
N GLU A 563 17.78 1.67 28.36
CA GLU A 563 18.26 1.39 27.00
C GLU A 563 19.78 1.17 26.95
N LEU A 564 20.48 1.25 28.09
CA LEU A 564 21.91 0.98 28.19
C LEU A 564 22.19 -0.52 28.18
N ASP A 565 23.25 -0.92 27.48
CA ASP A 565 23.70 -2.32 27.41
C ASP A 565 24.76 -2.64 28.48
N HIS A 566 25.11 -3.93 28.60
CA HIS A 566 26.16 -4.37 29.52
C HIS A 566 27.51 -3.72 29.26
N TYR A 567 27.78 -3.33 28.01
CA TYR A 567 29.03 -2.69 27.62
C TYR A 567 29.23 -1.36 28.34
N PHE A 568 28.18 -0.54 28.50
CA PHE A 568 28.26 0.70 29.30
C PHE A 568 28.76 0.45 30.73
N TYR A 569 28.28 -0.63 31.37
CA TYR A 569 28.59 -0.93 32.78
C TYR A 569 30.02 -1.46 32.99
N GLU A 570 30.76 -1.78 31.93
CA GLU A 570 32.19 -2.09 32.00
C GLU A 570 33.03 -0.81 32.24
N HIS A 571 32.47 0.38 31.97
CA HIS A 571 33.17 1.66 32.08
C HIS A 571 32.99 2.30 33.46
N THR A 572 33.78 1.83 34.43
CA THR A 572 33.69 2.18 35.86
C THR A 572 33.53 3.67 36.18
N GLN A 573 34.20 4.57 35.45
CA GLN A 573 34.07 6.02 35.68
C GLN A 573 32.69 6.56 35.32
N LEU A 574 32.13 6.13 34.18
CA LEU A 574 30.76 6.48 33.77
C LEU A 574 29.72 5.83 34.68
N THR A 575 29.92 4.55 35.00
CA THR A 575 29.03 3.81 35.90
C THR A 575 28.99 4.43 37.29
N SER A 576 30.16 4.78 37.86
CA SER A 576 30.24 5.41 39.18
C SER A 576 29.57 6.79 39.18
N ALA A 577 29.76 7.58 38.12
CA ALA A 577 29.14 8.88 37.98
C ALA A 577 27.61 8.79 37.82
N LEU A 578 27.10 7.80 37.08
CA LEU A 578 25.67 7.53 36.95
C LEU A 578 25.05 7.08 38.28
N ILE A 579 25.68 6.12 38.97
CA ILE A 579 25.20 5.64 40.29
C ILE A 579 25.17 6.79 41.30
N GLN A 580 26.22 7.63 41.31
CA GLN A 580 26.27 8.80 42.17
C GLN A 580 25.12 9.77 41.86
N HIS A 581 24.84 10.04 40.58
CA HIS A 581 23.74 10.92 40.18
C HIS A 581 22.37 10.38 40.61
N ILE A 582 22.10 9.10 40.37
CA ILE A 582 20.84 8.45 40.79
C ILE A 582 20.71 8.46 42.32
N ALA A 583 21.81 8.26 43.05
CA ALA A 583 21.81 8.33 44.51
C ALA A 583 21.52 9.75 45.02
N GLU A 584 22.02 10.79 44.34
CA GLU A 584 21.76 12.20 44.67
C GLU A 584 20.32 12.64 44.31
N HIS A 585 19.67 11.99 43.33
CA HIS A 585 18.32 12.32 42.83
C HIS A 585 17.32 11.17 43.03
N ILE A 586 17.49 10.39 44.10
CA ILE A 586 16.77 9.12 44.30
C ILE A 586 15.24 9.29 44.32
N GLU A 587 14.73 10.44 44.77
CA GLU A 587 13.28 10.71 44.80
C GLU A 587 12.67 10.77 43.39
N GLU A 588 13.44 11.16 42.38
CA GLU A 588 13.00 11.33 40.99
C GLU A 588 13.40 10.12 40.13
N GLU A 589 14.55 9.49 40.42
CA GLU A 589 15.17 8.50 39.54
C GLU A 589 15.23 7.06 40.09
N TRP A 590 14.59 6.74 41.24
CA TRP A 590 14.72 5.41 41.86
C TRP A 590 14.41 4.22 40.94
N LYS A 591 13.52 4.39 39.94
CA LYS A 591 13.20 3.35 38.96
C LYS A 591 14.38 2.98 38.04
N ALA A 592 15.32 3.91 37.83
CA ALA A 592 16.51 3.65 37.03
C ALA A 592 17.42 2.58 37.68
N LEU A 593 17.36 2.42 39.01
CA LEU A 593 18.12 1.39 39.74
C LEU A 593 17.74 -0.04 39.34
N GLU A 594 16.52 -0.28 38.85
CA GLU A 594 16.08 -1.61 38.38
C GLU A 594 16.87 -2.09 37.15
N TYR A 595 17.48 -1.15 36.41
CA TYR A 595 18.20 -1.41 35.17
C TYR A 595 19.73 -1.41 35.36
N VAL A 596 20.23 -1.01 36.53
CA VAL A 596 21.65 -1.07 36.86
C VAL A 596 21.99 -2.51 37.31
N PRO A 597 22.83 -3.24 36.56
CA PRO A 597 23.18 -4.60 36.93
C PRO A 597 23.92 -4.59 38.27
N ILE A 598 23.40 -5.37 39.23
CA ILE A 598 24.07 -5.63 40.51
C ILE A 598 25.29 -6.48 40.21
N THR A 599 26.44 -5.84 40.04
CA THR A 599 27.73 -6.51 39.93
C THR A 599 28.16 -6.92 41.33
N THR A 600 28.06 -8.22 41.64
CA THR A 600 28.64 -8.85 42.83
C THR A 600 30.15 -8.99 42.73
#